data_AF-A0A2M7SN69-F1
#
_entry.id   AF-A0A2M7SN69-F1
#
_cell.length_a   1.000
_cell.length_b   1.000
_cell.length_c   1.000
_cell.angle_alpha   90.00
_cell.angle_beta   90.00
_cell.angle_gamma   90.00
#
_symmetry.space_group_name_H-M   'P 1'
#
loop_
_entity.id
_entity.type
_entity.pdbx_description
1 polymer ?
#
loop_
_entity_poly.entity_id
_entity_poly.type
_entity_poly.pdbx_seq_one_letter_code
_entity_poly.pdbx_strand_id
1 'polypeptide(L)'
;LEASKGKKRLGRVTLSINSFVPKPATPFQWHPFDDIKSLNNKLKVIRNALKKESNINVISDLPKWGYVQALLSRGDRRVGRIILAAYRFGGDWKKAFRETDINPDFYVYRQRYFEEIFPWDFIDHGMKKEYLFAEYQKALG
;
A
#
# COMPACT_ATOMS: atom_id res chain seq x y z
N LEU A 1 -19.64 0.81 26.25
CA LEU A 1 -20.84 0.82 25.36
C LEU A 1 -22.01 0.21 26.11
N GLU A 2 -22.73 1.00 26.90
CA GLU A 2 -23.89 0.54 27.69
C GLU A 2 -25.09 0.10 26.83
N ALA A 3 -25.10 0.44 25.55
CA ALA A 3 -26.17 0.10 24.60
C ALA A 3 -26.26 -1.40 24.23
N SER A 4 -25.43 -2.27 24.80
CA SER A 4 -25.36 -3.70 24.46
C SER A 4 -25.84 -4.65 25.55
N LYS A 5 -26.26 -4.17 26.73
CA LYS A 5 -26.83 -5.04 27.77
C LYS A 5 -28.19 -5.58 27.31
N GLY A 6 -28.25 -6.86 26.94
CA GLY A 6 -29.51 -7.60 26.70
C GLY A 6 -29.80 -8.02 25.25
N LYS A 7 -29.03 -7.59 24.24
CA LYS A 7 -29.21 -8.07 22.85
C LYS A 7 -28.34 -9.30 22.57
N LYS A 8 -28.95 -10.48 22.53
CA LYS A 8 -28.30 -11.80 22.29
C LYS A 8 -27.63 -11.98 20.91
N ARG A 9 -27.69 -11.00 20.00
CA ARG A 9 -26.92 -10.99 18.75
C ARG A 9 -26.34 -9.60 18.54
N LEU A 10 -25.03 -9.46 18.78
CA LEU A 10 -24.25 -8.39 18.17
C LEU A 10 -24.38 -8.54 16.64
N GLY A 11 -24.65 -7.44 15.94
CA GLY A 11 -24.71 -7.42 14.48
C GLY A 11 -23.40 -7.91 13.86
N ARG A 12 -23.45 -8.40 12.63
CA ARG A 12 -22.24 -8.80 11.89
C ARG A 12 -21.43 -7.55 11.54
N VAL A 13 -20.17 -7.53 11.94
CA VAL A 13 -19.21 -6.46 11.63
C VAL A 13 -18.22 -6.99 10.60
N THR A 14 -18.02 -6.27 9.50
CA THR A 14 -16.95 -6.60 8.54
C THR A 14 -15.77 -5.65 8.77
N LEU A 15 -14.63 -6.21 9.15
CA LEU A 15 -13.37 -5.49 9.27
C LEU A 15 -12.59 -5.64 7.96
N SER A 16 -12.44 -4.53 7.23
CA SER A 16 -11.62 -4.47 6.02
C SER A 16 -10.23 -3.96 6.34
N ILE A 17 -9.21 -4.78 6.04
CA ILE A 17 -7.81 -4.48 6.36
C ILE A 17 -7.01 -4.44 5.06
N ASN A 18 -6.45 -3.28 4.76
CA ASN A 18 -5.65 -3.07 3.57
C ASN A 18 -4.22 -2.68 3.94
N SER A 19 -3.28 -3.08 3.08
CA SER A 19 -1.90 -2.63 3.23
C SER A 19 -1.83 -1.13 2.90
N PHE A 20 -1.04 -0.38 3.66
CA PHE A 20 -0.83 1.02 3.37
C PHE A 20 0.03 1.16 2.10
N VAL A 21 -0.51 1.78 1.05
CA VAL A 21 0.20 1.99 -0.22
C VAL A 21 0.56 3.48 -0.35
N PRO A 22 1.85 3.84 -0.35
CA PRO A 22 2.28 5.23 -0.55
C PRO A 22 1.84 5.77 -1.93
N LYS A 23 1.32 7.00 -1.95
CA LYS A 23 0.74 7.64 -3.13
C LYS A 23 1.44 8.96 -3.48
N PRO A 24 1.52 9.30 -4.78
CA PRO A 24 2.09 10.58 -5.20
C PRO A 24 1.26 11.74 -4.64
N ALA A 25 1.91 12.89 -4.40
CA ALA A 25 1.26 14.09 -3.88
C ALA A 25 0.50 13.89 -2.54
N THR A 26 0.96 12.94 -1.71
CA THR A 26 0.45 12.74 -0.34
C THR A 26 1.58 12.85 0.68
N PRO A 27 1.29 13.12 1.96
CA PRO A 27 2.33 13.15 2.99
C PRO A 27 3.16 11.87 3.05
N PHE A 28 2.59 10.71 2.74
CA PHE A 28 3.33 9.45 2.80
C PHE A 28 4.05 9.06 1.50
N GLN A 29 4.20 9.98 0.53
CA GLN A 29 4.93 9.69 -0.72
C GLN A 29 6.41 9.32 -0.50
N TRP A 30 6.98 9.70 0.64
CA TRP A 30 8.35 9.35 1.04
C TRP A 30 8.48 7.98 1.72
N HIS A 31 7.38 7.47 2.29
CA HIS A 31 7.41 6.26 3.10
C HIS A 31 7.48 5.00 2.23
N PRO A 32 8.33 4.00 2.55
CA PRO A 32 8.40 2.73 1.82
C PRO A 32 7.08 1.95 1.94
N PHE A 33 6.79 1.11 0.94
CA PHE A 33 5.84 0.02 1.17
C PHE A 33 6.49 -1.01 2.09
N ASP A 34 5.72 -1.65 2.96
CA ASP A 34 6.26 -2.70 3.83
C ASP A 34 6.45 -4.01 3.06
N ASP A 35 7.37 -4.85 3.53
CA ASP A 35 7.67 -6.13 2.90
C ASP A 35 6.43 -7.05 2.88
N ILE A 36 6.23 -7.78 1.78
CA ILE A 36 5.08 -8.67 1.59
C ILE A 36 5.01 -9.75 2.67
N LYS A 37 6.15 -10.29 3.12
CA LYS A 37 6.17 -11.31 4.17
C LYS A 37 5.79 -10.70 5.52
N SER A 38 6.29 -9.51 5.84
CA SER A 38 5.87 -8.72 7.01
C SER A 38 4.35 -8.48 7.03
N LEU A 39 3.80 -7.98 5.93
CA LEU A 39 2.36 -7.70 5.79
C LEU A 39 1.50 -8.96 5.95
N ASN A 40 1.90 -10.08 5.34
CA ASN A 40 1.21 -11.35 5.50
C ASN A 40 1.22 -11.84 6.97
N ASN A 41 2.35 -11.68 7.67
CA ASN A 41 2.45 -12.02 9.08
C ASN A 41 1.52 -11.15 9.95
N LYS A 42 1.48 -9.84 9.71
CA LYS A 42 0.58 -8.90 10.41
C LYS A 42 -0.89 -9.29 10.19
N LEU A 43 -1.28 -9.58 8.95
CA LEU A 43 -2.64 -10.05 8.63
C LEU A 43 -2.98 -11.37 9.33
N LYS A 44 -2.03 -12.31 9.39
CA LYS A 44 -2.20 -13.59 10.10
C LYS A 44 -2.43 -13.38 11.60
N VAL A 45 -1.67 -12.48 12.23
CA VAL A 45 -1.85 -12.14 13.64
C VAL A 45 -3.26 -11.59 13.89
N ILE A 46 -3.72 -10.64 13.08
CA ILE A 46 -5.05 -10.03 13.25
C ILE A 46 -6.16 -11.07 13.07
N ARG A 47 -6.08 -11.90 12.02
CA ARG A 47 -7.05 -12.97 11.78
C ARG A 47 -7.11 -13.97 12.94
N ASN A 48 -5.95 -14.34 13.49
CA ASN A 48 -5.88 -15.28 14.61
C ASN A 48 -6.49 -14.69 15.89
N ALA A 49 -6.23 -13.41 16.17
CA ALA A 49 -6.79 -12.72 17.33
C ALA A 49 -8.32 -12.63 17.27
N LEU A 50 -8.88 -12.41 16.08
CA LEU A 50 -10.32 -12.24 15.89
C LEU A 50 -11.06 -13.55 15.56
N LYS A 51 -10.35 -14.68 15.48
CA LYS A 51 -10.91 -15.97 15.05
C LYS A 51 -12.07 -16.47 15.92
N LYS A 52 -12.09 -16.10 17.21
CA LYS A 52 -13.13 -16.52 18.17
C LYS A 52 -14.36 -15.62 18.16
N GLU A 53 -14.29 -14.46 17.53
CA GLU A 53 -15.38 -13.48 17.47
C GLU A 53 -16.35 -13.85 16.34
N SER A 54 -17.42 -14.56 16.68
CA SER A 54 -18.38 -15.12 15.71
C SER A 54 -19.16 -14.08 14.92
N ASN A 55 -19.21 -12.83 15.40
CA ASN A 55 -19.86 -11.71 14.75
C ASN A 55 -18.90 -10.85 13.91
N ILE A 56 -17.60 -11.18 13.82
CA ILE A 56 -16.61 -10.42 13.06
C ILE A 56 -16.18 -11.19 11.81
N ASN A 57 -16.26 -10.52 10.66
CA ASN A 57 -15.75 -11.00 9.39
C ASN A 57 -14.53 -10.16 8.96
N VAL A 58 -13.35 -10.77 8.87
CA VAL A 58 -12.14 -10.06 8.44
C VAL A 58 -11.91 -10.28 6.95
N ILE A 59 -11.96 -9.20 6.18
CA ILE A 59 -11.58 -9.19 4.76
C ILE A 59 -10.25 -8.45 4.61
N SER A 60 -9.40 -8.89 3.69
CA SER A 60 -8.17 -8.17 3.37
C SER A 60 -7.85 -8.31 1.90
N ASP A 61 -7.21 -7.29 1.35
CA ASP A 61 -6.49 -7.42 0.09
C ASP A 61 -5.28 -8.34 0.24
N LEU A 62 -4.78 -8.82 -0.90
CA LEU A 62 -3.53 -9.59 -0.95
C LEU A 62 -2.35 -8.61 -1.02
N PRO A 63 -1.37 -8.67 -0.10
CA PRO A 63 -0.22 -7.75 -0.11
C PRO A 63 0.54 -7.68 -1.43
N LYS A 64 0.55 -8.78 -2.21
CA LYS A 64 1.14 -8.80 -3.58
C LYS A 64 0.52 -7.77 -4.52
N TRP A 65 -0.77 -7.45 -4.36
CA TRP A 65 -1.43 -6.43 -5.16
C TRP A 65 -1.11 -5.02 -4.64
N GLY A 66 -0.96 -4.86 -3.33
CA GLY A 66 -0.40 -3.64 -2.74
C GLY A 66 1.00 -3.32 -3.28
N TYR A 67 1.85 -4.32 -3.48
CA TYR A 67 3.16 -4.18 -4.10
C TYR A 67 3.08 -3.62 -5.53
N VAL A 68 2.22 -4.20 -6.38
CA VAL A 68 2.01 -3.71 -7.75
C VAL A 68 1.45 -2.28 -7.72
N GLN A 69 0.50 -1.99 -6.83
CA GLN A 69 -0.02 -0.63 -6.68
C GLN A 69 1.05 0.36 -6.22
N ALA A 70 1.94 -0.02 -5.30
CA ALA A 70 3.06 0.81 -4.85
C ALA A 70 4.03 1.08 -6.01
N LEU A 71 4.36 0.07 -6.81
CA LEU A 71 5.19 0.21 -8.01
C LEU A 71 4.58 1.21 -8.98
N LEU A 72 3.28 1.10 -9.26
CA LEU A 72 2.59 2.00 -10.19
C LEU A 72 2.43 3.41 -9.61
N SER A 73 2.24 3.54 -8.30
CA SER A 73 2.07 4.85 -7.65
C SER A 73 3.39 5.61 -7.56
N ARG A 74 4.52 4.91 -7.45
CA ARG A 74 5.85 5.50 -7.20
C ARG A 74 6.79 5.41 -8.39
N GLY A 75 6.40 4.69 -9.43
CA GLY A 75 7.16 4.47 -10.64
C GLY A 75 7.38 5.73 -11.45
N ASP A 76 8.43 5.72 -12.25
CA ASP A 76 8.62 6.68 -13.34
C ASP A 76 8.28 6.02 -14.69
N ARG A 77 8.55 6.74 -15.79
CA ARG A 77 8.32 6.27 -17.17
C ARG A 77 8.90 4.88 -17.48
N ARG A 78 9.96 4.45 -16.79
CA ARG A 78 10.59 3.14 -16.99
C ARG A 78 9.62 2.02 -16.61
N VAL A 79 8.79 2.21 -15.58
CA VAL A 79 7.76 1.24 -15.17
C VAL A 79 6.77 0.93 -16.31
N GLY A 80 6.63 1.82 -17.30
CA GLY A 80 5.91 1.54 -18.55
C GLY A 80 6.35 0.25 -19.25
N ARG A 81 7.63 -0.11 -19.20
CA ARG A 81 8.13 -1.38 -19.80
C ARG A 81 7.58 -2.61 -19.06
N ILE A 82 7.49 -2.53 -17.73
CA ILE A 82 6.91 -3.60 -16.90
C ILE A 82 5.41 -3.74 -17.20
N ILE A 83 4.69 -2.62 -17.31
CA ILE A 83 3.26 -2.62 -17.65
C ILE A 83 3.03 -3.28 -19.02
N LEU A 84 3.84 -2.92 -20.02
CA LEU A 84 3.75 -3.52 -21.35
C LEU A 84 4.04 -5.03 -21.31
N ALA A 85 5.05 -5.47 -20.55
CA ALA A 85 5.35 -6.88 -20.37
C ALA A 85 4.20 -7.61 -19.65
N ALA A 86 3.61 -7.03 -18.59
CA ALA A 86 2.47 -7.60 -17.90
C ALA A 86 1.26 -7.78 -18.83
N TYR A 87 0.99 -6.80 -19.70
CA TYR A 87 -0.03 -6.91 -20.73
C TYR A 87 0.27 -8.07 -21.70
N ARG A 88 1.49 -8.16 -22.24
CA ARG A 88 1.90 -9.24 -23.16
C ARG A 88 1.80 -10.63 -22.54
N PHE A 89 2.00 -10.75 -21.23
CA PHE A 89 1.85 -12.00 -20.49
C PHE A 89 0.46 -12.22 -19.87
N GLY A 90 -0.58 -11.50 -20.33
CA GLY A 90 -1.95 -11.72 -19.88
C GLY A 90 -2.20 -11.38 -18.41
N GLY A 91 -1.48 -10.40 -17.87
CA GLY A 91 -1.55 -9.99 -16.46
C GLY A 91 -0.62 -10.73 -15.51
N ASP A 92 0.29 -11.57 -16.01
CA ASP A 92 1.31 -12.23 -15.17
C ASP A 92 2.45 -11.27 -14.81
N TRP A 93 2.26 -10.51 -13.74
CA TRP A 93 3.26 -9.59 -13.19
C TRP A 93 4.57 -10.28 -12.79
N LYS A 94 4.52 -11.55 -12.34
CA LYS A 94 5.72 -12.27 -11.94
C LYS A 94 6.60 -12.56 -13.17
N LYS A 95 6.01 -12.84 -14.33
CA LYS A 95 6.75 -12.94 -15.60
C LYS A 95 7.23 -11.57 -16.06
N ALA A 96 6.37 -10.55 -16.00
CA ALA A 96 6.73 -9.19 -16.38
C ALA A 96 7.97 -8.67 -15.65
N PHE A 97 8.08 -8.88 -14.33
CA PHE A 97 9.26 -8.46 -13.57
C PHE A 97 10.55 -9.16 -13.98
N ARG A 98 10.49 -10.41 -14.46
CA ARG A 98 11.67 -11.15 -14.94
C ARG A 98 12.09 -10.76 -16.36
N GLU A 99 11.15 -10.27 -17.16
CA GLU A 99 11.38 -9.89 -18.56
C GLU A 99 12.12 -8.55 -18.69
N THR A 100 11.99 -7.67 -17.69
CA THR A 100 12.58 -6.33 -17.74
C THR A 100 13.86 -6.24 -16.92
N ASP A 101 14.77 -5.37 -17.35
CA ASP A 101 15.98 -4.97 -16.62
C ASP A 101 15.71 -4.04 -15.42
N ILE A 102 14.44 -3.69 -15.18
CA ILE A 102 14.03 -2.75 -14.15
C ILE A 102 13.77 -3.48 -12.85
N ASN A 103 14.55 -3.17 -11.81
CA ASN A 103 14.26 -3.64 -10.47
C ASN A 103 13.03 -2.93 -9.88
N PRO A 104 11.89 -3.60 -9.63
CA PRO A 104 10.71 -2.94 -9.09
C PRO A 104 10.86 -2.56 -7.60
N ASP A 105 11.71 -3.28 -6.85
CA ASP A 105 11.96 -3.00 -5.42
C ASP A 105 12.58 -1.61 -5.21
N PHE A 106 13.32 -1.10 -6.20
CA PHE A 106 13.85 0.26 -6.21
C PHE A 106 12.75 1.33 -6.05
N TYR A 107 11.54 1.07 -6.56
CA TYR A 107 10.40 1.98 -6.42
C TYR A 107 9.54 1.65 -5.20
N VAL A 108 9.41 0.38 -4.84
CA VAL A 108 8.45 -0.10 -3.84
C VAL A 108 9.00 0.02 -2.41
N TYR A 109 10.20 -0.50 -2.15
CA TYR A 109 10.74 -0.65 -0.80
C TYR A 109 11.76 0.44 -0.41
N ARG A 110 12.23 1.23 -1.37
CA ARG A 110 13.21 2.28 -1.10
C ARG A 110 12.59 3.41 -0.27
N GLN A 111 13.24 3.77 0.84
CA GLN A 111 12.99 5.04 1.54
C GLN A 111 13.38 6.21 0.63
N ARG A 112 12.52 7.22 0.54
CA ARG A 112 12.81 8.45 -0.20
C ARG A 112 13.02 9.61 0.76
N TYR A 113 13.72 10.62 0.29
CA TYR A 113 14.09 11.80 1.08
C TYR A 113 13.49 13.07 0.50
N PHE A 114 13.51 14.15 1.27
CA PHE A 114 12.86 15.41 0.91
C PHE A 114 13.36 15.97 -0.43
N GLU A 115 14.66 15.87 -0.66
CA GLU A 115 15.39 16.42 -1.80
C GLU A 115 15.17 15.64 -3.11
N GLU A 116 14.58 14.45 -3.03
CA GLU A 116 14.36 13.60 -4.21
C GLU A 116 13.37 14.25 -5.17
N ILE A 117 13.76 14.38 -6.44
CA ILE A 117 12.87 14.87 -7.50
C ILE A 117 11.94 13.73 -7.92
N PHE A 118 10.63 13.91 -7.74
CA PHE A 118 9.65 12.89 -8.10
C PHE A 118 9.16 13.03 -9.54
N PRO A 119 8.79 11.91 -10.20
CA PRO A 119 8.28 11.95 -11.56
C PRO A 119 6.93 12.65 -11.70
N TRP A 120 6.29 13.05 -10.60
CA TRP A 120 5.06 13.84 -10.56
C TRP A 120 5.26 15.27 -10.05
N ASP A 121 6.49 15.69 -9.72
CA ASP A 121 6.76 17.04 -9.18
C ASP A 121 6.41 18.16 -10.18
N PHE A 122 6.27 17.83 -11.47
CA PHE A 122 5.85 18.78 -12.51
C PHE A 122 4.33 19.02 -12.56
N ILE A 123 3.53 18.23 -11.82
CA ILE A 123 2.08 18.33 -11.79
C ILE A 123 1.67 19.24 -10.63
N ASP A 124 0.99 20.35 -10.95
CA ASP A 124 0.40 21.19 -9.92
C ASP A 124 -0.83 20.50 -9.31
N HIS A 125 -0.72 20.17 -8.03
CA HIS A 125 -1.78 19.55 -7.23
C HIS A 125 -2.23 20.45 -6.07
N GLY A 126 -1.93 21.74 -6.12
CA GLY A 126 -2.37 22.75 -5.15
C GLY A 126 -1.72 22.66 -3.76
N MET A 127 -0.77 21.74 -3.54
CA MET A 127 -0.10 21.56 -2.26
C MET A 127 1.41 21.71 -2.43
N LYS A 128 2.05 22.43 -1.51
CA LYS A 128 3.52 22.59 -1.52
C LYS A 128 4.20 21.31 -1.00
N LYS A 129 5.35 20.95 -1.58
CA LYS A 129 6.14 19.78 -1.18
C LYS A 129 6.59 19.88 0.28
N GLU A 130 6.96 21.08 0.71
CA GLU A 130 7.35 21.41 2.09
C GLU A 130 6.21 21.13 3.06
N TYR A 131 4.99 21.51 2.69
CA TYR A 131 3.81 21.24 3.51
C TYR A 131 3.56 19.74 3.66
N LEU A 132 3.57 19.00 2.55
CA LEU A 132 3.38 17.55 2.59
C LEU A 132 4.46 16.85 3.43
N PHE A 133 5.70 17.34 3.35
CA PHE A 133 6.81 16.79 4.14
C PHE A 133 6.68 17.12 5.63
N ALA A 134 6.24 18.33 5.98
CA ALA A 134 5.95 18.69 7.37
C ALA A 134 4.86 17.79 7.98
N GLU A 135 3.78 17.54 7.24
CA GLU A 135 2.72 16.61 7.66
C GLU A 135 3.23 15.17 7.79
N TYR A 136 4.17 14.75 6.92
CA TYR A 136 4.82 13.46 7.03
C TYR A 136 5.62 13.31 8.33
N GLN A 137 6.46 14.31 8.65
CA GLN A 137 7.25 14.30 9.87
C GLN A 137 6.34 14.25 11.10
N LYS A 138 5.32 15.11 11.14
CA LYS A 138 4.33 15.14 12.23
C LYS A 138 3.62 13.79 12.43
N ALA A 139 3.38 13.04 11.36
CA ALA A 139 2.74 11.73 11.44
C ALA A 139 3.66 10.62 12.00
N LEU A 140 4.99 10.82 11.95
CA LEU A 140 5.96 9.85 12.45
C LEU A 140 6.35 10.06 13.92
N GLY A 141 6.10 11.26 14.48
CA GLY A 141 6.41 11.63 15.86
C GLY A 141 7.55 12.63 15.96
#